data_AF-A0A954S594-F1
#
_entry.id   AF-A0A954S594-F1
#
_cell.length_a   1.000
_cell.length_b   1.000
_cell.length_c   1.000
_cell.angle_alpha   90.00
_cell.angle_beta   90.00
_cell.angle_gamma   90.00
#
_symmetry.space_group_name_H-M   'P 1'
#
loop_
_entity.id
_entity.type
_entity.pdbx_description
1 polymer ?
#
loop_
_entity_poly.entity_id
_entity_poly.type
_entity_poly.pdbx_seq_one_letter_code
_entity_poly.pdbx_strand_id
1 'polypeptide(L)'
;IDMHQLTKDPEGLRRTGKDTQSSPKRTMTTFELSRYLDYCAEMLSLTGKVAALYVQEFDDAVAVAAVNDVEQLTTGMSRKIWQKLMILHTVDLESVAKDAAKQE
;
A
#
# COMPACT_ATOMS: atom_id res chain seq x y z
N ILE A 1 11.06 1.46 0.09
CA ILE A 1 9.78 1.12 -0.58
C ILE A 1 8.96 2.40 -0.66
N ASP A 2 8.31 2.70 -1.80
CA ASP A 2 7.97 4.08 -2.24
C ASP A 2 7.39 4.97 -1.14
N MET A 3 7.99 6.16 -0.99
CA MET A 3 7.55 7.18 -0.03
C MET A 3 6.72 8.30 -0.70
N HIS A 4 6.62 8.32 -2.02
CA HIS A 4 5.80 9.26 -2.78
C HIS A 4 4.34 8.83 -2.83
N GLN A 5 3.70 8.84 -1.66
CA GLN A 5 2.41 8.21 -1.40
C GLN A 5 1.18 9.06 -1.79
N LEU A 6 1.34 10.35 -2.12
CA LEU A 6 0.23 11.27 -2.44
C LEU A 6 -0.66 10.78 -3.59
N THR A 7 -0.07 10.20 -4.64
CA THR A 7 -0.82 9.67 -5.78
C THR A 7 -1.34 8.25 -5.55
N LYS A 8 -0.91 7.59 -4.48
CA LYS A 8 -1.29 6.22 -4.08
C LYS A 8 -2.23 6.21 -2.88
N ASP A 9 -2.92 7.32 -2.68
CA ASP A 9 -4.01 7.42 -1.72
C ASP A 9 -5.34 7.12 -2.44
N PRO A 10 -6.03 6.02 -2.08
CA PRO A 10 -7.29 5.65 -2.69
C PRO A 10 -8.45 6.58 -2.29
N GLU A 11 -8.32 7.37 -1.21
CA GLU A 11 -9.39 8.27 -0.78
C GLU A 11 -9.77 9.30 -1.84
N GLY A 12 -8.79 9.84 -2.58
CA GLY A 12 -9.20 10.76 -3.64
C GLY A 12 -9.86 10.07 -4.83
N LEU A 13 -9.89 8.72 -4.96
CA LEU A 13 -10.78 8.07 -5.94
C LEU A 13 -12.25 8.20 -5.50
N ARG A 14 -12.50 8.34 -4.20
CA ARG A 14 -13.81 8.68 -3.61
C ARG A 14 -14.12 10.18 -3.65
N ARG A 15 -13.15 11.05 -3.95
CA ARG A 15 -13.38 12.51 -3.95
C ARG A 15 -14.40 12.89 -5.03
N THR A 16 -15.50 13.48 -4.58
CA THR A 16 -16.55 14.09 -5.40
C THR A 16 -16.24 15.55 -5.78
N GLY A 17 -15.14 16.12 -5.28
CA GLY A 17 -14.69 17.48 -5.56
C GLY A 17 -13.82 17.60 -6.82
N LYS A 18 -13.85 18.75 -7.48
CA LYS A 18 -12.98 19.05 -8.63
C LYS A 18 -11.53 19.21 -8.19
N ASP A 19 -10.61 18.76 -9.03
CA ASP A 19 -9.20 19.01 -8.84
C ASP A 19 -8.86 20.50 -8.89
N THR A 20 -7.82 20.88 -8.14
CA THR A 20 -7.22 22.22 -8.17
C THR A 20 -5.97 22.21 -9.03
N GLN A 21 -5.41 23.39 -9.36
CA GLN A 21 -4.14 23.48 -10.09
C GLN A 21 -2.98 22.78 -9.36
N SER A 22 -3.06 22.63 -8.04
CA SER A 22 -2.07 21.96 -7.20
C SER A 22 -2.37 20.48 -6.95
N SER A 23 -3.49 19.95 -7.46
CA SER A 23 -3.81 18.52 -7.32
C SER A 23 -2.76 17.66 -8.04
N PRO A 24 -2.22 16.61 -7.40
CA PRO A 24 -1.34 15.65 -8.06
C PRO A 24 -2.06 14.93 -9.21
N LYS A 25 -1.38 14.75 -10.34
CA LYS A 25 -1.91 13.94 -11.45
C LYS A 25 -1.92 12.47 -11.06
N ARG A 26 -3.07 11.81 -11.22
CA ARG A 26 -3.19 10.36 -11.08
C ARG A 26 -3.08 9.68 -12.43
N THR A 27 -2.10 8.81 -12.55
CA THR A 27 -1.75 8.14 -13.81
C THR A 27 -2.03 6.65 -13.80
N MET A 28 -2.41 6.09 -12.64
CA MET A 28 -2.71 4.66 -12.48
C MET A 28 -4.22 4.46 -12.43
N THR A 29 -4.69 3.45 -13.15
CA THR A 29 -6.01 2.85 -12.96
C THR A 29 -6.14 2.18 -11.60
N THR A 30 -7.37 1.90 -11.17
CA THR A 30 -7.66 1.13 -9.93
C THR A 30 -6.87 -0.19 -9.89
N PHE A 31 -6.86 -0.93 -11.00
CA PHE A 31 -6.14 -2.20 -11.12
C PHE A 31 -4.63 -2.03 -11.00
N GLU A 32 -4.04 -1.07 -11.72
CA GLU A 32 -2.60 -0.79 -11.65
C GLU A 32 -2.18 -0.35 -10.26
N LEU A 33 -2.99 0.48 -9.59
CA LEU A 33 -2.73 0.92 -8.23
C LEU A 33 -2.81 -0.25 -7.23
N SER A 34 -3.76 -1.17 -7.41
CA SER A 34 -3.83 -2.40 -6.59
C SER A 34 -2.55 -3.23 -6.74
N ARG A 35 -2.16 -3.56 -7.98
CA ARG A 35 -0.94 -4.33 -8.27
C ARG A 35 0.30 -3.66 -7.70
N TYR A 36 0.38 -2.34 -7.84
CA TYR A 36 1.46 -1.55 -7.29
C TYR A 36 1.58 -1.68 -5.75
N LEU A 37 0.44 -1.59 -5.07
CA LEU A 37 0.36 -1.72 -3.62
C LEU A 37 0.69 -3.16 -3.16
N ASP A 38 0.21 -4.18 -3.87
CA ASP A 38 0.57 -5.58 -3.61
C ASP A 38 2.08 -5.82 -3.71
N TYR A 39 2.72 -5.35 -4.79
CA TYR A 39 4.17 -5.46 -4.93
C TYR A 39 4.94 -4.75 -3.81
N CYS A 40 4.44 -3.61 -3.33
CA CYS A 40 5.04 -2.93 -2.19
C CYS A 40 4.94 -3.78 -0.91
N ALA A 41 3.81 -4.44 -0.67
CA ALA A 41 3.64 -5.34 0.47
C ALA A 41 4.56 -6.58 0.36
N GLU A 42 4.69 -7.16 -0.83
CA GLU A 42 5.61 -8.28 -1.10
C GLU A 42 7.07 -7.88 -0.81
N MET A 43 7.50 -6.71 -1.31
CA MET A 43 8.85 -6.19 -1.04
C MET A 43 9.08 -5.93 0.45
N LEU A 44 8.08 -5.46 1.20
CA LEU A 44 8.17 -5.29 2.65
C LEU A 44 8.32 -6.64 3.36
N SER A 45 7.55 -7.65 2.95
CA SER A 45 7.66 -9.02 3.47
C SER A 45 9.05 -9.62 3.23
N LEU A 46 9.59 -9.44 2.03
CA LEU A 46 10.95 -9.86 1.70
C LEU A 46 11.99 -9.12 2.54
N THR A 47 11.83 -7.81 2.73
CA THR A 47 12.75 -6.99 3.55
C THR A 47 12.80 -7.49 5.00
N GLY A 48 11.65 -7.79 5.62
CA GLY A 48 11.60 -8.35 6.97
C GLY A 48 12.29 -9.72 7.07
N LYS A 49 12.03 -10.62 6.11
CA LYS A 49 12.69 -11.95 6.07
C LYS A 49 14.20 -11.86 5.90
N VAL A 50 14.68 -10.96 5.05
CA VAL A 50 16.12 -10.73 4.86
C VAL A 50 16.75 -10.18 6.14
N ALA A 51 16.07 -9.27 6.84
CA ALA A 51 16.54 -8.75 8.12
C ALA A 51 16.63 -9.86 9.19
N ALA A 52 15.60 -10.70 9.31
CA ALA A 52 15.60 -11.84 10.23
C ALA A 52 16.73 -12.84 9.90
N LEU A 53 16.93 -13.16 8.62
CA LEU A 53 18.01 -14.04 8.16
C LEU A 53 19.40 -13.45 8.48
N TYR A 54 19.57 -12.14 8.35
CA TYR A 54 20.85 -11.47 8.60
C TYR A 54 21.37 -11.67 10.02
N VAL A 55 20.48 -11.67 11.01
CA VAL A 55 20.85 -11.75 12.44
C VAL A 55 20.73 -13.16 13.02
N GLN A 56 20.36 -14.15 12.21
CA GLN A 56 20.04 -15.51 12.69
C GLN A 56 21.19 -16.18 13.47
N GLU A 57 22.44 -15.89 13.11
CA GLU A 57 23.64 -16.44 13.75
C GLU A 57 24.46 -15.38 14.50
N PHE A 58 23.88 -14.21 14.77
CA PHE A 58 24.56 -13.13 15.47
C PHE A 58 24.32 -13.23 16.98
N ASP A 59 25.40 -13.31 17.76
CA ASP A 59 25.36 -13.17 19.23
C ASP A 59 25.52 -11.70 19.64
N ASP A 60 24.71 -10.82 19.03
CA ASP A 60 24.71 -9.37 19.28
C ASP A 60 23.28 -8.87 19.52
N ALA A 61 22.98 -8.54 20.78
CA ALA A 61 21.68 -8.05 21.20
C ALA A 61 21.29 -6.72 20.52
N VAL A 62 22.26 -5.88 20.16
CA VAL A 62 22.00 -4.61 19.46
C VAL A 62 21.56 -4.87 18.02
N ALA A 63 22.22 -5.82 17.35
CA ALA A 63 21.82 -6.24 16.01
C ALA A 63 20.41 -6.87 15.99
N VAL A 64 20.10 -7.72 16.96
CA VAL A 64 18.77 -8.33 17.11
C VAL A 64 17.70 -7.27 17.35
N ALA A 65 17.96 -6.30 18.23
CA ALA A 65 17.04 -5.19 18.47
C ALA A 65 16.78 -4.36 17.19
N ALA A 66 17.82 -4.06 16.42
CA ALA A 66 17.67 -3.33 15.17
C ALA A 66 16.82 -4.09 14.13
N VAL A 67 16.98 -5.41 14.03
CA VAL A 67 16.14 -6.24 13.14
C VAL A 67 14.68 -6.25 13.60
N ASN A 68 14.42 -6.32 14.90
CA ASN A 68 13.06 -6.23 15.44
C ASN A 68 12.38 -4.89 15.06
N ASP A 69 13.11 -3.79 15.04
CA ASP A 69 12.58 -2.49 14.61
C ASP A 69 12.25 -2.49 13.11
N VAL A 70 13.08 -3.15 12.28
CA VAL A 70 12.80 -3.34 10.83
C VAL A 70 11.55 -4.20 10.63
N GLU A 71 11.39 -5.29 11.38
CA GLU A 71 10.20 -6.14 11.31
C GLU A 71 8.93 -5.39 11.74
N GLN A 72 9.00 -4.59 12.81
CA GLN A 72 7.90 -3.73 13.24
C GLN A 72 7.53 -2.70 12.18
N LEU A 73 8.53 -2.02 11.59
CA LEU A 73 8.32 -1.03 10.54
C LEU A 73 7.67 -1.66 9.30
N THR A 74 8.23 -2.76 8.81
CA THR A 74 7.73 -3.45 7.61
C THR A 74 6.31 -3.97 7.82
N THR A 75 6.01 -4.55 8.98
CA THR A 75 4.66 -4.98 9.36
C THR A 75 3.69 -3.80 9.44
N GLY A 76 4.11 -2.69 10.04
CA GLY A 76 3.30 -1.47 10.14
C GLY A 76 2.98 -0.85 8.78
N MET A 77 3.96 -0.83 7.86
CA MET A 77 3.75 -0.36 6.49
C MET A 77 2.84 -1.30 5.70
N SER A 78 3.02 -2.62 5.81
CA SER A 78 2.16 -3.62 5.15
C SER A 78 0.70 -3.49 5.61
N ARG A 79 0.46 -3.22 6.89
CA ARG A 79 -0.89 -2.95 7.42
C ARG A 79 -1.52 -1.71 6.78
N LYS A 80 -0.77 -0.62 6.63
CA LYS A 80 -1.24 0.60 5.95
C LYS A 80 -1.56 0.36 4.48
N ILE A 81 -0.75 -0.45 3.78
CA ILE A 81 -1.01 -0.85 2.40
C ILE A 81 -2.30 -1.68 2.31
N TRP A 82 -2.49 -2.63 3.21
CA TRP A 82 -3.70 -3.45 3.26
C TRP A 82 -4.96 -2.60 3.45
N GLN A 83 -4.91 -1.60 4.34
CA GLN A 83 -6.01 -0.64 4.50
C GLN A 83 -6.34 0.10 3.20
N LYS A 84 -5.32 0.50 2.42
CA LYS A 84 -5.53 1.15 1.12
C LYS A 84 -6.17 0.21 0.10
N LEU A 85 -5.73 -1.05 0.04
CA LEU A 85 -6.31 -2.06 -0.84
C LEU A 85 -7.78 -2.31 -0.50
N MET A 86 -8.14 -2.36 0.78
CA MET A 86 -9.54 -2.48 1.21
C MET A 86 -10.39 -1.31 0.70
N ILE A 87 -9.90 -0.07 0.81
CA ILE A 87 -10.61 1.10 0.27
C ILE A 87 -10.74 0.99 -1.26
N LEU A 88 -9.68 0.60 -1.97
CA LEU A 88 -9.72 0.39 -3.42
C LEU A 88 -10.78 -0.63 -3.84
N HIS A 89 -10.84 -1.78 -3.19
CA HIS A 89 -11.84 -2.81 -3.50
C HIS A 89 -13.27 -2.31 -3.29
N THR A 90 -13.52 -1.49 -2.27
CA THR A 90 -14.86 -0.90 -2.07
C THR A 90 -15.24 0.05 -3.21
N VAL A 91 -14.30 0.85 -3.71
CA VAL A 91 -14.54 1.77 -4.84
C VAL A 91 -14.82 0.98 -6.13
N ASP A 92 -14.09 -0.11 -6.34
CA ASP A 92 -14.26 -0.98 -7.50
C ASP A 92 -15.67 -1.61 -7.51
N LEU A 93 -16.10 -2.18 -6.38
CA LEU A 93 -17.45 -2.73 -6.21
C LEU A 93 -18.55 -1.68 -6.42
N GLU A 94 -18.37 -0.47 -5.90
CA GLU A 94 -19.32 0.64 -6.10
C GLU A 94 -19.41 1.04 -7.58
N SER A 95 -18.32 0.94 -8.35
CA SER A 95 -18.31 1.24 -9.78
C SER A 95 -19.06 0.19 -10.59
N VAL A 96 -18.81 -1.10 -10.33
CA VAL A 96 -19.50 -2.22 -10.99
C VAL A 96 -21.01 -2.18 -10.75
N ALA A 97 -21.44 -1.88 -9.52
CA ALA A 97 -22.87 -1.76 -9.18
C ALA A 97 -23.56 -0.61 -9.94
N LYS A 98 -22.88 0.54 -10.12
CA LYS A 98 -23.41 1.67 -10.89
C LYS A 98 -23.55 1.35 -12.36
N ASP A 99 -22.61 0.59 -12.92
CA ASP A 99 -22.65 0.21 -14.33
C ASP A 99 -23.78 -0.79 -14.61
N ALA A 100 -24.03 -1.73 -13.69
CA ALA A 100 -25.17 -2.65 -13.77
C ALA A 100 -26.52 -1.90 -13.73
N ALA A 101 -26.67 -0.92 -12.82
CA ALA A 101 -27.90 -0.14 -12.67
C ALA A 101 -28.19 0.83 -13.84
N LYS A 102 -27.19 1.13 -14.70
CA LYS A 102 -27.37 1.94 -15.91
C LYS A 102 -27.82 1.12 -17.13
N GLN A 103 -27.70 -0.20 -17.07
CA GLN A 103 -28.08 -1.11 -18.15
C GLN A 103 -29.54 -1.59 -18.04
N GLU A 104 -30.22 -1.25 -16.95
CA GLU A 104 -31.63 -1.50 -16.66
C GLU A 104 -32.48 -0.25 -16.92
#